data_AF-A0A016V0E0-F1
#
_entry.id   AF-A0A016V0E0-F1
#
_cell.length_a   1.000
_cell.length_b   1.000
_cell.length_c   1.000
_cell.angle_alpha   90.00
_cell.angle_beta   90.00
_cell.angle_gamma   90.00
#
_symmetry.space_group_name_H-M   'P 1'
#
loop_
_entity.id
_entity.type
_entity.pdbx_description
1 polymer ?
#
loop_
_entity_poly.entity_id
_entity_poly.type
_entity_poly.pdbx_seq_one_letter_code
_entity_poly.pdbx_strand_id
1 'polypeptide(L)'
;MLSTLGIYPAEFPRYATAVLLELHSRDGELVIEVYHKNMTDVDSVYRYSIPGCPDPCTLDALRSTVEKYLPNDWTAECGLAGPDALNYMISTAVFACTTVLLAGFIALDVTLKRRHRSSFASDPLMVDDDEA
;
A
#
# COMPACT_ATOMS: atom_id res chain seq x y z
N MET A 1 16.07 -4.35 15.87
CA MET A 1 17.20 -3.51 15.41
C MET A 1 18.19 -4.34 14.61
N LEU A 2 18.92 -5.32 15.17
CA LEU A 2 19.84 -6.15 14.35
C LEU A 2 19.15 -6.82 13.13
N SER A 3 17.91 -7.26 13.30
CA SER A 3 17.09 -7.82 12.21
C SER A 3 16.86 -6.86 11.05
N THR A 4 16.77 -5.54 11.27
CA THR A 4 16.60 -4.56 10.18
C THR A 4 17.90 -4.35 9.40
N LEU A 5 19.04 -4.76 9.97
CA LEU A 5 20.33 -4.84 9.29
C LEU A 5 20.58 -6.23 8.69
N GLY A 6 19.59 -7.13 8.71
CA GLY A 6 19.75 -8.51 8.24
C GLY A 6 20.55 -9.42 9.18
N ILE A 7 20.84 -9.00 10.41
CA ILE A 7 21.62 -9.75 11.39
C ILE A 7 20.67 -10.46 12.36
N TYR A 8 20.79 -11.78 12.47
CA TYR A 8 19.93 -12.61 13.32
C TYR A 8 20.78 -13.49 14.25
N PRO A 9 21.10 -13.00 15.47
CA PRO A 9 21.77 -13.81 16.47
C PRO A 9 20.90 -15.02 16.84
N ALA A 10 21.52 -16.19 17.01
CA ALA A 10 20.81 -17.41 17.41
C ALA A 10 20.33 -17.36 18.87
N GLU A 11 21.03 -16.63 19.73
CA GLU A 11 20.67 -16.44 21.12
C GLU A 11 19.74 -15.24 21.30
N PHE A 12 18.76 -15.38 22.18
CA PHE A 12 17.92 -14.26 22.60
C PHE A 12 18.77 -13.20 23.33
N PRO A 13 18.50 -11.89 23.14
CA PRO A 13 19.25 -10.81 23.80
C PRO A 13 19.26 -10.98 25.33
N ARG A 14 20.45 -11.07 25.93
CA ARG A 14 20.60 -11.16 27.39
C ARG A 14 20.42 -9.79 28.06
N TYR A 15 20.19 -9.77 29.36
CA TYR A 15 20.18 -8.51 30.12
C TYR A 15 21.51 -7.77 29.97
N ALA A 16 21.43 -6.44 29.87
CA ALA A 16 22.57 -5.56 29.63
C ALA A 16 23.38 -5.87 28.36
N THR A 17 22.79 -6.59 27.38
CA THR A 17 23.38 -6.64 26.04
C THR A 17 23.34 -5.27 25.38
N ALA A 18 24.41 -4.93 24.66
CA ALA A 18 24.54 -3.69 23.94
C ALA A 18 24.91 -3.94 22.49
N VAL A 19 24.18 -3.30 21.57
CA VAL A 19 24.56 -3.17 20.17
C VAL A 19 25.13 -1.78 19.97
N LEU A 20 26.38 -1.69 19.53
CA LEU A 20 27.08 -0.45 19.26
C LEU A 20 27.11 -0.25 17.75
N LEU A 21 26.64 0.91 17.30
CA LEU A 21 26.69 1.33 15.91
C LEU A 21 27.64 2.51 15.82
N GLU A 22 28.80 2.30 15.22
CA GLU A 22 29.87 3.28 15.17
C GLU A 22 29.98 3.86 13.76
N LEU A 23 30.17 5.17 13.68
CA LEU A 23 30.44 5.88 12.44
C LEU A 23 31.87 6.42 12.49
N HIS A 24 32.68 5.98 11.54
CA HIS A 24 34.09 6.34 11.41
C HIS A 24 34.31 7.16 10.14
N SER A 25 35.30 8.05 10.16
CA SER A 25 35.79 8.73 8.95
C SER A 25 37.16 8.15 8.60
N ARG A 26 37.28 7.43 7.49
CA ARG A 26 38.53 6.84 6.99
C ARG A 26 38.82 7.42 5.61
N ASP A 27 39.94 8.13 5.47
CA ASP A 27 40.38 8.73 4.21
C ASP A 27 39.32 9.61 3.50
N GLY A 28 38.45 10.25 4.29
CA GLY A 28 37.35 11.09 3.79
C GLY A 28 36.04 10.34 3.52
N GLU A 29 36.03 9.01 3.63
CA GLU A 29 34.82 8.20 3.54
C GLU A 29 34.22 7.88 4.91
N LEU A 30 32.89 7.91 4.99
CA LEU A 30 32.14 7.54 6.18
C LEU A 30 31.86 6.04 6.18
N VAL A 31 32.36 5.34 7.19
CA VAL A 31 32.27 3.88 7.35
C VAL A 31 31.48 3.54 8.61
N ILE A 32 30.58 2.57 8.51
CA ILE A 32 29.77 2.06 9.61
C ILE A 32 30.35 0.74 10.09
N GLU A 33 30.46 0.58 11.41
CA GLU A 33 30.82 -0.67 12.05
C GLU A 33 29.77 -1.02 13.12
N VAL A 34 29.42 -2.31 13.21
CA VAL A 34 28.41 -2.80 14.14
C VAL A 34 29.07 -3.77 15.11
N TYR A 35 28.96 -3.50 16.40
CA TYR A 35 29.46 -4.36 17.46
C TYR A 35 28.34 -4.80 18.40
N HIS A 36 28.54 -5.94 19.05
CA HIS A 36 27.61 -6.49 20.02
C HIS A 36 28.36 -7.03 21.24
N LYS A 37 28.02 -6.49 22.41
CA LYS A 37 28.51 -6.92 23.71
C LYS A 37 27.40 -7.69 24.41
N ASN A 38 27.49 -9.02 24.41
CA ASN A 38 26.49 -9.90 25.02
C ASN A 38 26.92 -10.47 26.40
N MET A 39 28.14 -10.16 26.84
CA MET A 39 28.68 -10.59 28.14
C MET A 39 29.26 -9.38 28.88
N THR A 40 28.96 -9.27 30.18
CA THR A 40 29.44 -8.17 31.04
C THR A 40 30.90 -8.32 31.41
N ASP A 41 31.32 -9.55 31.71
CA ASP A 41 32.59 -9.85 32.37
C ASP A 41 33.73 -10.11 31.37
N VAL A 42 33.47 -9.85 30.09
CA VAL A 42 34.44 -10.02 29.00
C VAL A 42 34.61 -8.68 28.30
N ASP A 43 35.86 -8.25 28.11
CA ASP A 43 36.19 -6.97 27.47
C ASP A 43 35.99 -7.00 25.94
N SER A 44 35.96 -8.19 25.33
CA SER A 44 35.78 -8.32 23.89
C SER A 44 34.36 -7.99 23.44
N VAL A 45 34.24 -7.29 22.31
CA VAL A 45 32.98 -7.06 21.59
C VAL A 45 32.99 -7.85 20.27
N TYR A 46 31.83 -8.36 19.86
CA TYR A 46 31.71 -9.10 18.60
C TYR A 46 31.34 -8.15 17.46
N ARG A 47 32.16 -8.08 16.40
CA ARG A 47 31.85 -7.31 15.19
C ARG A 47 30.90 -8.10 14.28
N TYR A 48 29.82 -7.47 13.83
CA TYR A 48 28.96 -8.02 12.79
C TYR A 48 29.32 -7.48 11.41
N SER A 49 29.27 -8.36 10.41
CA SER A 49 29.19 -7.97 9.00
C SER A 49 27.73 -7.78 8.61
N ILE A 50 27.41 -6.68 7.91
CA ILE A 50 26.05 -6.38 7.45
C ILE A 50 25.82 -7.11 6.11
N PRO A 51 24.88 -8.07 6.04
CA PRO A 51 24.63 -8.79 4.80
C PRO A 51 24.22 -7.85 3.67
N GLY A 52 24.89 -7.95 2.53
CA GLY A 52 24.66 -7.08 1.37
C GLY A 52 25.43 -5.77 1.38
N CYS A 53 26.15 -5.43 2.46
CA CYS A 53 27.07 -4.30 2.48
C CYS A 53 28.52 -4.75 2.22
N PRO A 54 29.33 -4.01 1.45
CA PRO A 54 30.78 -4.22 1.34
C PRO A 54 31.49 -4.08 2.69
N ASP A 55 32.72 -4.58 2.80
CA ASP A 55 33.61 -4.34 3.96
C ASP A 55 34.86 -3.59 3.48
N PRO A 56 35.14 -2.36 3.95
CA PRO A 56 34.37 -1.58 4.92
C PRO A 56 32.97 -1.15 4.41
N CYS A 57 31.97 -1.16 5.29
CA CYS A 57 30.61 -0.77 4.94
C CYS A 57 30.48 0.75 4.95
N THR A 58 30.40 1.38 3.77
CA THR A 58 30.23 2.82 3.67
C THR A 58 28.81 3.24 4.04
N LEU A 59 28.64 4.49 4.50
CA LEU A 59 27.32 5.03 4.85
C LEU A 59 26.32 4.96 3.69
N ASP A 60 26.78 5.21 2.47
CA ASP A 60 25.93 5.16 1.28
C ASP A 60 25.56 3.72 0.89
N ALA A 61 26.48 2.76 1.02
CA ALA A 61 26.17 1.35 0.82
C ALA A 61 25.23 0.80 1.90
N LEU A 62 25.35 1.30 3.15
CA LEU A 62 24.42 0.95 4.21
C LEU A 62 23.00 1.43 3.87
N ARG A 63 22.86 2.69 3.45
CA ARG A 63 21.55 3.28 3.08
C ARG A 63 20.83 2.43 2.04
N SER A 64 21.50 2.07 0.95
CA SER A 64 20.89 1.22 -0.09
C SER A 64 20.54 -0.18 0.41
N THR A 65 21.35 -0.73 1.31
CA THR A 65 21.10 -2.06 1.91
C THR A 65 19.85 -2.06 2.80
N VAL A 66 19.65 -1.00 3.60
CA VAL A 66 18.55 -0.92 4.58
C VAL A 66 17.28 -0.29 4.03
N GLU A 67 17.33 0.40 2.89
CA GLU A 67 16.22 1.12 2.27
C GLU A 67 14.94 0.28 2.19
N LYS A 68 15.05 -0.99 1.80
CA LYS A 68 13.92 -1.94 1.71
C LYS A 68 13.22 -2.23 3.04
N TYR A 69 13.82 -1.90 4.17
CA TYR A 69 13.27 -2.10 5.52
C TYR A 69 12.79 -0.79 6.17
N LEU A 70 13.05 0.36 5.54
CA LEU A 70 12.63 1.66 6.06
C LEU A 70 11.24 2.00 5.52
N PRO A 71 10.24 2.24 6.39
CA PRO A 71 8.93 2.67 5.94
C PRO A 71 9.02 4.10 5.37
N ASN A 72 8.30 4.36 4.29
CA ASN A 72 8.12 5.71 3.76
C ASN A 72 7.04 6.45 4.54
N ASP A 73 5.94 5.77 4.85
CA ASP A 73 4.86 6.28 5.69
C ASP A 73 4.35 5.16 6.60
N TRP A 74 4.83 5.17 7.84
CA TRP A 74 4.46 4.17 8.84
C TRP A 74 2.94 4.15 9.12
N THR A 75 2.25 5.29 8.99
CA THR A 75 0.83 5.40 9.31
C THR A 75 -0.01 4.74 8.23
N ALA A 76 0.31 5.04 6.96
CA ALA A 76 -0.35 4.42 5.81
C ALA A 76 -0.01 2.93 5.68
N GLU A 77 1.26 2.55 5.82
CA GLU A 77 1.72 1.16 5.72
C GLU A 77 1.14 0.26 6.81
N CYS A 78 0.90 0.79 8.01
CA CYS A 78 0.22 0.08 9.09
C CYS A 78 -1.32 0.12 8.98
N GLY A 79 -1.89 0.80 7.99
CA GLY A 79 -3.35 0.96 7.86
C GLY A 79 -3.98 1.79 8.98
N LEU A 80 -3.17 2.62 9.65
CA LEU A 80 -3.60 3.54 10.70
C LEU A 80 -4.01 4.92 10.14
N ALA A 81 -3.76 5.14 8.85
CA ALA A 81 -4.31 6.28 8.15
C ALA A 81 -5.83 6.24 8.30
N GLY A 82 -6.40 7.29 8.88
CA GLY A 82 -7.85 7.45 8.97
C GLY A 82 -8.48 7.36 7.58
N PRO A 83 -9.79 7.12 7.48
CA PRO A 83 -10.46 7.09 6.19
C PRO A 83 -10.15 8.38 5.44
N ASP A 84 -9.51 8.25 4.27
CA ASP A 84 -9.29 9.37 3.36
C ASP A 84 -10.65 9.89 2.94
N ALA A 85 -11.14 10.91 3.66
CA ALA A 85 -12.47 11.45 3.48
C ALA A 85 -12.72 11.81 2.02
N LEU A 86 -11.68 12.29 1.32
CA LEU A 86 -11.72 12.59 -0.12
C LEU A 86 -11.92 11.32 -0.98
N ASN A 87 -11.14 10.26 -0.77
CA ASN A 87 -11.26 9.01 -1.53
C ASN A 87 -12.60 8.33 -1.26
N TYR A 88 -13.06 8.37 -0.01
CA TYR A 88 -14.36 7.87 0.38
C TYR A 88 -15.49 8.64 -0.31
N MET A 89 -15.44 9.98 -0.27
CA MET A 89 -16.40 10.86 -0.94
C MET A 89 -16.44 10.67 -2.46
N ILE A 90 -15.28 10.55 -3.11
CA ILE A 90 -15.21 10.29 -4.55
C ILE A 90 -15.84 8.93 -4.88
N SER A 91 -15.51 7.89 -4.12
CA SER A 91 -16.08 6.55 -4.30
C SER A 91 -17.61 6.58 -4.17
N THR A 92 -18.15 7.22 -3.12
CA THR A 92 -19.61 7.33 -2.94
C THR A 92 -20.29 8.10 -4.08
N ALA A 93 -19.67 9.19 -4.54
CA ALA A 93 -20.21 9.98 -5.65
C ALA A 93 -20.27 9.18 -6.96
N VAL A 94 -19.21 8.41 -7.29
CA VAL A 94 -19.17 7.57 -8.49
C VAL A 94 -20.25 6.49 -8.46
N PHE A 95 -20.42 5.79 -7.33
CA PHE A 95 -21.49 4.81 -7.17
C PHE A 95 -22.90 5.43 -7.27
N ALA A 96 -23.10 6.62 -6.71
CA ALA A 96 -24.37 7.34 -6.83
C ALA A 96 -24.66 7.77 -8.28
N CYS A 97 -23.69 8.33 -8.98
CA CYS A 97 -23.87 8.76 -10.37
C CYS A 97 -24.14 7.58 -11.32
N THR A 98 -23.42 6.48 -11.17
CA THR A 98 -23.60 5.27 -12.00
C THR A 98 -24.99 4.64 -11.82
N THR A 99 -25.47 4.56 -10.58
CA THR A 99 -26.83 4.03 -10.30
C THR A 99 -27.94 4.91 -10.88
N VAL A 100 -27.80 6.23 -10.79
CA VAL A 100 -28.75 7.19 -11.39
C VAL A 100 -28.78 7.08 -12.91
N LEU A 101 -27.61 6.99 -13.56
CA LEU A 101 -27.53 6.85 -15.02
C LEU A 101 -28.20 5.57 -15.49
N LEU A 102 -27.90 4.43 -14.85
CA LEU A 102 -28.51 3.13 -15.20
C LEU A 102 -30.03 3.14 -14.99
N ALA A 103 -30.52 3.69 -13.88
CA ALA A 103 -31.95 3.83 -13.63
C ALA A 103 -32.63 4.72 -14.68
N GLY A 104 -31.96 5.80 -15.10
CA GLY A 104 -32.42 6.69 -16.16
C GLY A 104 -32.54 5.97 -17.51
N PHE A 105 -31.53 5.18 -17.90
CA PHE A 105 -31.58 4.37 -19.11
C PHE A 105 -32.73 3.35 -19.08
N ILE A 106 -32.88 2.63 -17.97
CA ILE A 106 -33.98 1.66 -17.80
C ILE A 106 -35.35 2.35 -17.89
N ALA A 107 -35.51 3.51 -17.24
CA ALA A 107 -36.75 4.27 -17.30
C ALA A 107 -37.05 4.77 -18.73
N LEU A 108 -36.04 5.27 -19.45
CA LEU A 108 -36.17 5.70 -20.83
C LEU A 108 -36.62 4.52 -21.71
N ASP A 109 -35.98 3.36 -21.61
CA ASP A 109 -36.36 2.16 -22.35
C ASP A 109 -37.80 1.71 -22.07
N VAL A 110 -38.22 1.75 -20.80
CA VAL A 110 -39.60 1.40 -20.40
C VAL A 110 -40.61 2.40 -20.98
N THR A 111 -40.31 3.70 -20.96
CA THR A 111 -41.21 4.72 -21.52
C THR A 111 -41.31 4.63 -23.05
N LEU A 112 -40.21 4.38 -23.75
CA LEU A 112 -40.21 4.17 -25.20
C LEU A 112 -41.00 2.91 -25.58
N LYS A 113 -40.82 1.79 -24.87
CA LYS A 113 -41.61 0.56 -25.10
C LYS A 113 -43.10 0.77 -24.81
N ARG A 114 -43.45 1.50 -23.75
CA ARG A 114 -44.86 1.86 -23.45
C ARG A 114 -45.47 2.75 -24.54
N ARG A 115 -44.73 3.75 -25.02
CA ARG A 115 -45.18 4.66 -26.07
C ARG A 115 -45.36 3.95 -27.41
N HIS A 116 -44.44 3.06 -27.79
CA HIS A 116 -44.58 2.23 -28.98
C HIS A 116 -45.82 1.32 -28.91
N ARG A 117 -46.04 0.67 -27.76
CA ARG A 117 -47.23 -0.17 -27.55
C ARG A 117 -48.55 0.63 -27.56
N SER A 118 -48.54 1.85 -27.01
CA SER A 118 -49.68 2.77 -27.09
C SER A 118 -49.94 3.27 -28.51
N SER A 119 -48.88 3.59 -29.27
CA SER A 119 -48.99 4.03 -30.68
C SER A 119 -49.61 2.93 -31.54
N PHE A 120 -49.20 1.67 -31.34
CA PHE A 120 -49.79 0.51 -32.02
C PHE A 120 -51.26 0.28 -31.63
N ALA A 121 -51.66 0.64 -30.41
CA ALA A 121 -53.06 0.58 -29.98
C ALA A 121 -53.90 1.78 -30.47
N SER A 122 -53.27 2.84 -30.98
CA SER A 122 -53.95 4.06 -31.42
C SER A 122 -54.03 4.19 -32.94
N ASP A 123 -53.49 3.24 -33.70
CA ASP A 123 -53.55 3.22 -35.17
C ASP A 123 -54.96 2.79 -35.60
N PRO A 124 -55.82 3.69 -36.11
CA PRO A 124 -57.18 3.37 -36.49
C PRO A 124 -57.18 2.99 -37.96
N LEU A 125 -56.91 1.73 -38.27
CA LEU A 125 -57.21 1.18 -39.59
C LEU A 125 -57.72 -0.26 -39.50
N MET A 126 -58.94 -0.39 -38.97
CA MET A 126 -59.89 -1.38 -39.47
C MET A 126 -61.22 -0.64 -39.63
N VAL A 127 -61.41 -0.08 -40.82
CA VAL A 127 -62.73 0.23 -41.37
C VAL A 127 -63.25 -1.09 -41.92
N ASP A 128 -64.45 -1.45 -41.48
CA ASP A 128 -65.26 -2.55 -42.00
C ASP A 128 -65.39 -2.48 -43.53
N ASP A 129 -65.18 -3.61 -44.19
CA ASP A 129 -65.82 -3.95 -45.46
C ASP A 129 -65.99 -5.49 -45.44
N ASP A 130 -67.21 -5.95 -45.21
CA ASP A 130 -67.90 -6.85 -46.14
C ASP A 130 -69.29 -7.23 -45.59
N GLU A 131 -70.28 -6.53 -46.15
CA GLU A 131 -71.68 -6.89 -46.19
C GLU A 131 -71.92 -7.67 -47.50
N ALA A 132 -72.27 -8.95 -47.43
CA ALA A 132 -73.03 -9.73 -48.43
C ALA A 132 -73.42 -11.12 -47.90
#